data_AF-A0A4Q3TZP1-F1
#
_entry.id   AF-A0A4Q3TZP1-F1
#
_cell.length_a   1.000
_cell.length_b   1.000
_cell.length_c   1.000
_cell.angle_alpha   90.00
_cell.angle_beta   90.00
_cell.angle_gamma   90.00
#
_symmetry.space_group_name_H-M   'P 1'
#
loop_
_entity.id
_entity.type
_entity.pdbx_description
1 polymer ?
#
loop_
_entity_poly.entity_id
_entity_poly.type
_entity_poly.pdbx_seq_one_letter_code
_entity_poly.pdbx_strand_id
1 'polypeptide(L)'
;QVDPHSRTSAENIWAIGDVTDRMNLTPVAIREAVAFHQTVFRDNPQSFDYESVATAVFSQPPVGVVGLSEAEARRTCNKGVDVYVTRFRPMKYAFTGSDERVLMKLVVDAETQRVVGVHIVGPEGPEMIQLAAIAVKAGLTKAQWDATCAVHPTMAEELVTLREKQSAANMSAG
;
A
#
# COMPACT_ATOMS: atom_id res chain seq x y z
N GLN A 1 17.33 15.86 14.06
CA GLN A 1 17.03 15.64 12.64
C GLN A 1 18.21 14.90 12.00
N VAL A 2 17.96 14.14 10.94
CA VAL A 2 18.95 13.32 10.23
C VAL A 2 18.86 13.51 8.72
N ASP A 3 19.94 13.23 8.02
CA ASP A 3 20.01 13.22 6.55
C ASP A 3 19.39 11.92 5.95
N PRO A 4 19.34 11.77 4.61
CA PRO A 4 18.85 10.55 3.96
C PRO A 4 19.62 9.26 4.32
N HIS A 5 20.85 9.36 4.82
CA HIS A 5 21.68 8.24 5.27
C HIS A 5 21.62 8.07 6.81
N SER A 6 20.62 8.67 7.46
CA SER A 6 20.39 8.58 8.90
C SER A 6 21.49 9.20 9.78
N ARG A 7 22.33 10.06 9.21
CA ARG A 7 23.38 10.78 9.95
C ARG A 7 22.82 12.04 10.57
N THR A 8 23.23 12.33 11.81
CA THR A 8 22.86 13.58 12.50
C THR A 8 23.73 14.75 12.04
N SER A 9 23.58 15.92 12.68
CA SER A 9 24.47 17.07 12.46
C SER A 9 25.90 16.84 12.97
N ALA A 10 26.13 15.83 13.82
CA ALA A 10 27.47 15.42 14.22
C ALA A 10 27.97 14.31 13.28
N GLU A 11 29.20 14.46 12.77
CA GLU A 11 29.73 13.63 11.67
C GLU A 11 29.76 12.13 11.97
N ASN A 12 29.89 11.76 13.24
CA ASN A 12 30.06 10.39 13.73
C ASN A 12 28.88 9.89 14.57
N ILE A 13 27.70 10.50 14.44
CA ILE A 13 26.49 10.09 15.17
C ILE A 13 25.35 9.88 14.17
N TRP A 14 24.67 8.73 14.28
CA TRP A 14 23.52 8.33 13.47
C TRP A 14 22.30 8.04 14.34
N ALA A 15 21.11 8.19 13.78
CA ALA A 15 19.85 7.86 14.45
C ALA A 15 18.89 7.18 13.46
N ILE A 16 18.28 6.07 13.89
CA ILE A 16 17.33 5.26 13.12
C ILE A 16 16.13 4.88 13.99
N GLY A 17 15.04 4.50 13.36
CA GLY A 17 13.77 4.16 14.00
C GLY A 17 13.02 5.37 14.51
N ASP A 18 12.17 5.12 15.50
CA ASP A 18 11.14 6.06 15.97
C ASP A 18 11.70 7.41 16.45
N VAL A 19 12.96 7.45 16.93
CA VAL A 19 13.64 8.70 17.33
C VAL A 19 13.80 9.70 16.18
N THR A 20 13.68 9.25 14.94
CA THR A 20 13.79 10.09 13.74
C THR A 20 12.46 10.74 13.33
N ASP A 21 11.33 10.30 13.89
CA ASP A 21 9.97 10.76 13.59
C ASP A 21 9.64 10.75 12.07
N ARG A 22 10.20 9.77 11.35
CA ARG A 22 9.95 9.57 9.91
C ARG A 22 8.78 8.61 9.67
N MET A 23 8.93 7.35 10.07
CA MET A 23 7.87 6.34 9.99
C MET A 23 8.09 5.28 11.06
N ASN A 24 7.19 5.26 12.05
CA ASN A 24 7.37 4.48 13.28
C ASN A 24 6.85 3.05 13.11
N LEU A 25 7.59 2.25 12.34
CA LEU A 25 7.29 0.85 12.06
C LEU A 25 8.55 -0.01 12.21
N THR A 26 8.43 -1.18 12.85
CA THR A 26 9.56 -2.09 13.08
C THR A 26 10.34 -2.44 11.80
N PRO A 27 9.70 -2.79 10.66
CA PRO A 27 10.44 -3.09 9.43
C PRO A 27 11.20 -1.88 8.86
N VAL A 28 10.73 -0.66 9.12
CA VAL A 28 11.41 0.57 8.69
C VAL A 28 12.72 0.73 9.46
N ALA A 29 12.68 0.64 10.79
CA ALA A 29 13.89 0.71 11.62
C ALA A 29 14.92 -0.36 11.23
N ILE A 30 14.48 -1.59 10.93
CA ILE A 30 15.35 -2.67 10.44
C ILE A 30 16.00 -2.30 9.10
N ARG A 31 15.24 -1.76 8.15
CA ARG A 31 15.77 -1.39 6.83
C ARG A 31 16.71 -0.18 6.89
N GLU A 32 16.43 0.79 7.74
CA GLU A 32 17.34 1.88 8.04
C GLU A 32 18.67 1.37 8.64
N ALA A 33 18.61 0.39 9.55
CA ALA A 33 19.82 -0.25 10.11
C ALA A 33 20.65 -0.95 9.02
N VAL A 34 19.99 -1.65 8.09
CA VAL A 34 20.67 -2.28 6.95
C VAL A 34 21.33 -1.24 6.05
N ALA A 35 20.62 -0.15 5.71
CA ALA A 35 21.17 0.93 4.88
C ALA A 35 22.36 1.62 5.55
N PHE A 36 22.27 1.84 6.87
CA PHE A 36 23.39 2.33 7.68
C PHE A 36 24.60 1.37 7.62
N HIS A 37 24.38 0.06 7.82
CA HIS A 37 25.47 -0.92 7.79
C HIS A 37 26.18 -0.95 6.43
N GLN A 38 25.41 -0.90 5.34
CA GLN A 38 25.94 -0.87 3.97
C GLN A 38 26.76 0.40 3.71
N THR A 39 26.25 1.55 4.14
CA THR A 39 26.90 2.84 3.92
C THR A 39 28.19 2.99 4.74
N VAL A 40 28.17 2.60 6.01
CA VAL A 40 29.27 2.91 6.94
C VAL A 40 30.34 1.82 6.99
N PHE A 41 29.97 0.55 6.75
CA PHE A 41 30.91 -0.57 6.91
C PHE A 41 31.16 -1.38 5.64
N ARG A 42 30.46 -1.12 4.53
CA ARG A 42 30.56 -1.91 3.30
C ARG A 42 30.90 -1.09 2.05
N ASP A 43 31.22 0.20 2.19
CA ASP A 43 31.47 1.12 1.08
C ASP A 43 30.39 1.08 -0.02
N ASN A 44 29.14 0.83 0.40
CA ASN A 44 27.98 0.73 -0.47
C ASN A 44 26.89 1.70 0.04
N PRO A 45 26.99 3.01 -0.30
CA PRO A 45 26.05 4.01 0.19
C PRO A 45 24.61 3.67 -0.19
N GLN A 46 23.76 3.55 0.82
CA GLN A 46 22.34 3.25 0.68
C GLN A 46 21.51 4.15 1.60
N SER A 47 20.30 4.46 1.17
CA SER A 47 19.26 5.09 1.98
C SER A 47 18.02 4.21 1.93
N PHE A 48 17.23 4.21 3.01
CA PHE A 48 15.94 3.54 2.97
C PHE A 48 14.95 4.38 2.16
N ASP A 49 14.25 3.74 1.24
CA ASP A 49 13.18 4.32 0.46
C ASP A 49 11.85 4.16 1.21
N TYR A 50 11.28 5.29 1.63
CA TYR A 50 10.03 5.37 2.39
C TYR A 50 8.80 5.35 1.49
N GLU A 51 8.97 5.33 0.16
CA GLU A 51 7.84 5.22 -0.75
C GLU A 51 7.21 3.82 -0.69
N SER A 52 5.89 3.80 -0.68
CA SER A 52 5.08 2.57 -0.77
C SER A 52 5.37 1.55 0.33
N VAL A 53 5.68 2.00 1.56
CA VAL A 53 5.76 1.12 2.73
C VAL A 53 4.34 0.63 3.08
N ALA A 54 4.11 -0.66 2.92
CA ALA A 54 2.84 -1.27 3.31
C ALA A 54 2.68 -1.29 4.83
N THR A 55 1.47 -1.01 5.28
CA THR A 55 1.11 -0.98 6.69
C THR A 55 -0.17 -1.77 6.92
N ALA A 56 -0.27 -2.41 8.08
CA ALA A 56 -1.46 -3.12 8.52
C ALA A 56 -1.94 -2.59 9.87
N VAL A 57 -3.26 -2.53 10.03
CA VAL A 57 -3.94 -2.30 11.32
C VAL A 57 -4.76 -3.54 11.62
N PHE A 58 -4.43 -4.22 12.72
CA PHE A 58 -5.07 -5.49 13.12
C PHE A 58 -6.37 -5.25 13.90
N SER A 59 -7.26 -4.42 13.36
CA SER A 59 -8.64 -4.25 13.84
C SER A 59 -9.53 -5.44 13.44
N GLN A 60 -10.83 -5.37 13.78
CA GLN A 60 -11.84 -6.32 13.32
C GLN A 60 -12.92 -5.58 12.52
N PRO A 61 -12.97 -5.72 11.18
CA PRO A 61 -12.01 -6.44 10.32
C PRO A 61 -10.63 -5.75 10.25
N PRO A 62 -9.56 -6.49 9.90
CA PRO A 62 -8.23 -5.90 9.77
C PRO A 62 -8.11 -5.09 8.47
N VAL A 63 -7.13 -4.19 8.44
CA VAL A 63 -6.90 -3.25 7.34
C VAL A 63 -5.47 -3.41 6.84
N GLY A 64 -5.29 -3.44 5.53
CA GLY A 64 -4.00 -3.32 4.85
C GLY A 64 -4.01 -2.13 3.88
N VAL A 65 -2.99 -1.28 3.94
CA VAL A 65 -2.80 -0.15 3.03
C VAL A 65 -1.38 -0.05 2.50
N VAL A 66 -1.23 0.39 1.25
CA VAL A 66 0.06 0.76 0.65
C VAL A 66 -0.14 1.87 -0.36
N GLY A 67 0.84 2.77 -0.44
CA GLY A 67 0.82 3.92 -1.35
C GLY A 67 -0.08 5.06 -0.86
N LEU A 68 -0.61 5.84 -1.79
CA LEU A 68 -1.37 7.04 -1.52
C LEU A 68 -2.84 6.72 -1.20
N SER A 69 -3.40 7.42 -0.21
CA SER A 69 -4.85 7.55 -0.10
C SER A 69 -5.43 8.31 -1.30
N GLU A 70 -6.72 8.15 -1.55
CA GLU A 70 -7.39 8.92 -2.61
C GLU A 70 -7.24 10.44 -2.40
N ALA A 71 -7.35 10.91 -1.16
CA ALA A 71 -7.24 12.33 -0.85
C ALA A 71 -5.82 12.86 -1.13
N GLU A 72 -4.78 12.08 -0.83
CA GLU A 72 -3.40 12.42 -1.17
C GLU A 72 -3.18 12.40 -2.68
N ALA A 73 -3.62 11.33 -3.34
CA ALA A 73 -3.46 11.18 -4.79
C ALA A 73 -4.20 12.28 -5.56
N ARG A 74 -5.39 12.72 -5.11
CA ARG A 74 -6.07 13.89 -5.68
C ARG A 74 -5.29 15.21 -5.55
N ARG A 75 -4.41 15.33 -4.55
CA ARG A 75 -3.55 16.50 -4.35
C ARG A 75 -2.25 16.42 -5.15
N THR A 76 -1.73 15.22 -5.38
CA THR A 76 -0.41 15.01 -5.99
C THR A 76 -0.44 14.62 -7.47
N CYS A 77 -1.50 13.94 -7.94
CA CYS A 77 -1.65 13.55 -9.35
C CYS A 77 -2.23 14.69 -10.17
N ASN A 78 -1.43 15.24 -11.10
CA ASN A 78 -1.77 16.45 -11.86
C ASN A 78 -3.02 16.33 -12.74
N LYS A 79 -3.29 15.14 -13.30
CA LYS A 79 -4.44 14.88 -14.17
C LYS A 79 -5.62 14.25 -13.43
N GLY A 80 -5.57 14.20 -12.10
CA GLY A 80 -6.57 13.54 -11.27
C GLY A 80 -6.31 12.04 -11.11
N VAL A 81 -7.33 11.34 -10.59
CA VAL A 81 -7.23 9.92 -10.23
C VAL A 81 -8.47 9.16 -10.68
N ASP A 82 -8.24 7.93 -11.12
CA ASP A 82 -9.27 6.92 -11.31
C ASP A 82 -9.34 6.04 -10.05
N VAL A 83 -10.53 5.88 -9.50
CA VAL A 83 -10.76 5.12 -8.27
C VAL A 83 -11.60 3.90 -8.59
N TYR A 84 -11.19 2.74 -8.13
CA TYR A 84 -11.93 1.48 -8.29
C TYR A 84 -12.23 0.93 -6.91
N VAL A 85 -13.49 0.60 -6.62
CA VAL A 85 -13.92 0.10 -5.30
C VAL A 85 -14.88 -1.07 -5.49
N THR A 86 -14.69 -2.12 -4.71
CA THR A 86 -15.67 -3.20 -4.54
C THR A 86 -16.00 -3.39 -3.08
N ARG A 87 -17.24 -3.81 -2.81
CA ARG A 87 -17.73 -4.22 -1.50
C ARG A 87 -18.51 -5.52 -1.65
N PHE A 88 -18.07 -6.58 -1.00
CA PHE A 88 -18.69 -7.89 -1.15
C PHE A 88 -18.66 -8.69 0.15
N ARG A 89 -19.54 -9.69 0.26
CA ARG A 89 -19.52 -10.65 1.35
C ARG A 89 -18.57 -11.80 0.95
N PRO A 90 -17.47 -12.04 1.69
CA PRO A 90 -16.53 -13.09 1.33
C PRO A 90 -17.18 -14.47 1.51
N MET A 91 -16.81 -15.43 0.65
CA MET A 91 -17.36 -16.79 0.68
C MET A 91 -17.17 -17.49 2.04
N LYS A 92 -16.10 -17.16 2.76
CA LYS A 92 -15.84 -17.61 4.15
C LYS A 92 -17.04 -17.37 5.07
N TYR A 93 -17.80 -16.29 4.83
CA TYR A 93 -18.95 -15.92 5.64
C TYR A 93 -20.29 -16.39 5.08
N ALA A 94 -20.33 -16.97 3.88
CA ALA A 94 -21.57 -17.40 3.23
C ALA A 94 -22.42 -18.34 4.10
N PHE A 95 -21.79 -19.24 4.85
CA PHE A 95 -22.47 -20.25 5.69
C PHE A 95 -22.56 -19.89 7.17
N THR A 96 -21.84 -18.86 7.63
CA THR A 96 -21.78 -18.47 9.05
C THR A 96 -22.85 -17.46 9.46
N GLY A 97 -23.62 -16.92 8.49
CA GLY A 97 -24.60 -15.86 8.74
C GLY A 97 -23.98 -14.48 9.04
N SER A 98 -22.65 -14.34 9.05
CA SER A 98 -21.98 -13.04 9.25
C SER A 98 -22.24 -12.09 8.08
N ASP A 99 -22.61 -10.86 8.41
CA ASP A 99 -22.83 -9.73 7.48
C ASP A 99 -21.55 -8.89 7.27
N GLU A 100 -20.41 -9.33 7.81
CA GLU A 100 -19.12 -8.66 7.61
C GLU A 100 -18.77 -8.62 6.12
N ARG A 101 -18.38 -7.43 5.63
CA ARG A 101 -18.04 -7.19 4.23
C ARG A 101 -16.57 -6.87 4.08
N VAL A 102 -16.03 -7.29 2.94
CA VAL A 102 -14.72 -6.85 2.48
C VAL A 102 -14.89 -5.60 1.63
N LEU A 103 -13.99 -4.64 1.80
CA LEU A 103 -13.81 -3.51 0.90
C LEU A 103 -12.41 -3.58 0.30
N MET A 104 -12.32 -3.46 -1.01
CA MET A 104 -11.04 -3.27 -1.71
C MET A 104 -11.12 -2.01 -2.55
N LYS A 105 -10.03 -1.24 -2.55
CA LYS A 105 -9.91 0.02 -3.29
C LYS A 105 -8.56 0.14 -3.96
N LEU A 106 -8.58 0.41 -5.27
CA LEU A 106 -7.42 0.83 -6.05
C LEU A 106 -7.53 2.33 -6.33
N VAL A 107 -6.41 3.03 -6.18
CA VAL A 107 -6.23 4.43 -6.58
C VAL A 107 -5.23 4.43 -7.73
N VAL A 108 -5.64 4.96 -8.87
CA VAL A 108 -4.87 4.95 -10.12
C VAL A 108 -4.63 6.39 -10.55
N ASP A 109 -3.39 6.74 -10.86
CA ASP A 109 -3.07 8.03 -11.46
C ASP A 109 -3.63 8.08 -12.89
N ALA A 110 -4.47 9.08 -13.19
CA ALA A 110 -5.14 9.19 -14.48
C ALA A 110 -4.15 9.45 -15.64
N GLU A 111 -3.00 10.07 -15.37
CA GLU A 111 -1.99 10.36 -16.40
C GLU A 111 -1.16 9.12 -16.74
N THR A 112 -0.55 8.51 -15.73
CA THR A 112 0.39 7.40 -15.92
C THR A 112 -0.27 6.03 -15.94
N GLN A 113 -1.54 5.96 -15.54
CA GLN A 113 -2.30 4.72 -15.33
C GLN A 113 -1.66 3.77 -14.30
N ARG A 114 -0.71 4.25 -13.49
CA ARG A 114 -0.09 3.47 -12.41
C ARG A 114 -1.05 3.33 -11.24
N VAL A 115 -1.07 2.15 -10.64
CA VAL A 115 -1.74 1.96 -9.34
C VAL A 115 -0.85 2.60 -8.28
N VAL A 116 -1.30 3.74 -7.72
CA VAL A 116 -0.54 4.54 -6.74
C VAL A 116 -1.00 4.28 -5.31
N GLY A 117 -2.10 3.57 -5.10
CA GLY A 117 -2.59 3.21 -3.78
C GLY A 117 -3.50 1.98 -3.80
N VAL A 118 -3.36 1.13 -2.78
CA VAL A 118 -4.21 -0.05 -2.57
C VAL A 118 -4.66 -0.06 -1.11
N HIS A 119 -5.96 -0.27 -0.90
CA HIS A 119 -6.56 -0.32 0.43
C HIS A 119 -7.48 -1.53 0.52
N ILE A 120 -7.30 -2.33 1.55
CA ILE A 120 -8.06 -3.55 1.80
C ILE A 120 -8.57 -3.52 3.24
N VAL A 121 -9.87 -3.63 3.41
CA VAL A 121 -10.53 -3.81 4.71
C VAL A 121 -11.25 -5.14 4.67
N GLY A 122 -10.80 -6.10 5.46
CA GLY A 122 -11.37 -7.44 5.43
C GLY A 122 -10.38 -8.51 5.90
N PRO A 123 -10.85 -9.77 6.04
CA PRO A 123 -9.98 -10.89 6.40
C PRO A 123 -8.78 -10.97 5.47
N GLU A 124 -7.63 -11.37 6.01
CA GLU A 124 -6.37 -11.49 5.24
C GLU A 124 -5.85 -10.19 4.59
N GLY A 125 -6.47 -9.02 4.86
CA GLY A 125 -5.99 -7.71 4.40
C GLY A 125 -4.50 -7.45 4.67
N PRO A 126 -4.00 -7.73 5.89
CA PRO A 126 -2.58 -7.58 6.23
C PRO A 126 -1.62 -8.46 5.41
N GLU A 127 -2.04 -9.67 5.01
CA GLU A 127 -1.22 -10.57 4.18
C GLU A 127 -1.27 -10.13 2.71
N MET A 128 -2.46 -9.83 2.20
CA MET A 128 -2.65 -9.39 0.81
C MET A 128 -1.91 -8.08 0.50
N ILE A 129 -1.89 -7.14 1.45
CA ILE A 129 -1.28 -5.83 1.20
C ILE A 129 0.24 -5.90 0.99
N GLN A 130 0.93 -6.85 1.64
CA GLN A 130 2.35 -7.05 1.44
C GLN A 130 2.67 -7.43 -0.02
N LEU A 131 1.80 -8.23 -0.65
CA LEU A 131 1.94 -8.60 -2.06
C LEU A 131 1.59 -7.44 -2.99
N ALA A 132 0.52 -6.71 -2.69
CA ALA A 132 0.14 -5.50 -3.44
C ALA A 132 1.25 -4.43 -3.42
N ALA A 133 1.99 -4.32 -2.30
CA ALA A 133 3.11 -3.40 -2.15
C ALA A 133 4.20 -3.60 -3.19
N ILE A 134 4.46 -4.85 -3.58
CA ILE A 134 5.45 -5.19 -4.61
C ILE A 134 5.01 -4.60 -5.95
N ALA A 135 3.74 -4.76 -6.32
CA ALA A 135 3.17 -4.24 -7.56
C ALA A 135 3.13 -2.71 -7.59
N VAL A 136 2.78 -2.06 -6.47
CA VAL A 136 2.79 -0.59 -6.35
C VAL A 136 4.23 -0.05 -6.43
N LYS A 137 5.19 -0.66 -5.71
CA LYS A 137 6.60 -0.27 -5.75
C LYS A 137 7.23 -0.49 -7.12
N ALA A 138 6.80 -1.52 -7.87
CA ALA A 138 7.20 -1.74 -9.26
C ALA A 138 6.54 -0.77 -10.25
N GLY A 139 5.61 0.07 -9.81
CA GLY A 139 4.91 1.04 -10.65
C GLY A 139 4.02 0.41 -11.70
N LEU A 140 3.39 -0.74 -11.39
CA LEU A 140 2.54 -1.45 -12.35
C LEU A 140 1.29 -0.64 -12.69
N THR A 141 0.95 -0.64 -13.97
CA THR A 141 -0.24 0.03 -14.51
C THR A 141 -1.50 -0.78 -14.26
N LYS A 142 -2.66 -0.12 -14.21
CA LYS A 142 -3.97 -0.78 -14.07
C LYS A 142 -4.19 -1.87 -15.13
N ALA A 143 -3.74 -1.64 -16.36
CA ALA A 143 -3.80 -2.64 -17.43
C ALA A 143 -2.96 -3.89 -17.13
N GLN A 144 -1.82 -3.77 -16.45
CA GLN A 144 -1.00 -4.91 -16.04
C GLN A 144 -1.64 -5.69 -14.88
N TRP A 145 -2.35 -5.01 -13.98
CA TRP A 145 -3.19 -5.69 -12.97
C TRP A 145 -4.30 -6.47 -13.66
N ASP A 146 -5.02 -5.87 -14.61
CA ASP A 146 -6.13 -6.49 -15.34
C ASP A 146 -5.72 -7.65 -16.26
N ALA A 147 -4.47 -7.63 -16.74
CA ALA A 147 -3.91 -8.72 -17.54
C ALA A 147 -3.55 -9.96 -16.70
N THR A 148 -3.51 -9.82 -15.36
CA THR A 148 -3.18 -10.92 -14.46
C THR A 148 -4.38 -11.86 -14.31
N CYS A 149 -4.18 -13.15 -14.57
CA CYS A 149 -5.24 -14.15 -14.39
C CYS A 149 -5.63 -14.29 -12.91
N ALA A 150 -6.93 -14.17 -12.64
CA ALA A 150 -7.51 -14.38 -11.33
C ALA A 150 -7.31 -15.82 -10.83
N VAL A 151 -7.08 -15.97 -9.52
CA VAL A 151 -7.16 -17.26 -8.82
C VAL A 151 -8.55 -17.37 -8.20
N HIS A 152 -9.34 -18.33 -8.64
CA HIS A 152 -10.72 -18.51 -8.20
C HIS A 152 -10.90 -19.82 -7.40
N PRO A 153 -11.60 -19.82 -6.24
CA PRO A 153 -12.16 -18.65 -5.54
C PRO A 153 -11.16 -18.03 -4.53
N THR A 154 -10.87 -16.74 -4.64
CA THR A 154 -10.08 -15.99 -3.62
C THR A 154 -10.57 -14.55 -3.48
N MET A 155 -10.42 -13.92 -2.30
CA MET A 155 -10.73 -12.49 -2.18
C MET A 155 -9.79 -11.62 -3.04
N ALA A 156 -8.53 -12.04 -3.17
CA ALA A 156 -7.52 -11.30 -3.92
C ALA A 156 -7.82 -11.21 -5.42
N GLU A 157 -8.68 -12.10 -5.96
CA GLU A 157 -9.08 -12.05 -7.37
C GLU A 157 -9.77 -10.73 -7.74
N GLU A 158 -10.45 -10.10 -6.78
CA GLU A 158 -11.09 -8.80 -6.96
C GLU A 158 -10.08 -7.69 -7.33
N LEU A 159 -8.84 -7.76 -6.86
CA LEU A 159 -7.82 -6.75 -7.18
C LEU A 159 -7.46 -6.72 -8.68
N VAL A 160 -7.72 -7.80 -9.41
CA VAL A 160 -7.39 -7.94 -10.85
C VAL A 160 -8.63 -7.98 -11.75
N THR A 161 -9.84 -7.82 -11.18
CA THR A 161 -11.11 -7.87 -11.93
C THR A 161 -11.96 -6.59 -11.81
N LEU A 162 -11.48 -5.58 -11.07
CA LEU A 162 -12.14 -4.28 -10.93
C LEU A 162 -12.17 -3.47 -12.24
N ARG A 163 -13.31 -3.43 -12.94
CA ARG A 163 -13.43 -2.74 -14.24
C ARG A 163 -14.05 -1.35 -14.17
N GLU A 164 -15.02 -1.15 -13.27
CA GLU A 164 -15.78 0.09 -13.23
C GLU A 164 -15.12 1.11 -12.29
N LYS A 165 -14.94 2.33 -12.82
CA LYS A 165 -14.49 3.48 -12.03
C LYS A 165 -15.63 3.93 -11.13
N GLN A 166 -15.31 4.25 -9.87
CA GLN A 166 -16.23 4.89 -8.96
C GLN A 166 -16.63 6.26 -9.52
N SER A 167 -17.92 6.45 -9.75
CA SER A 167 -18.52 7.69 -10.22
C SER A 167 -19.44 8.27 -9.16
N ALA A 168 -19.83 9.54 -9.31
CA ALA A 168 -20.82 10.17 -8.44
C ALA A 168 -22.16 9.40 -8.42
N ALA A 169 -22.52 8.72 -9.53
CA ALA A 169 -23.73 7.91 -9.63
C ALA A 169 -23.66 6.61 -8.80
N ASN A 170 -22.47 6.04 -8.62
CA ASN A 170 -22.29 4.77 -7.92
C ASN A 170 -21.80 4.95 -6.46
N MET A 171 -21.64 6.18 -5.98
CA MET A 171 -21.27 6.48 -4.58
C MET A 171 -22.44 6.29 -3.58
N SER A 172 -23.68 6.43 -4.04
CA SER A 172 -24.89 6.38 -3.20
C SER A 172 -25.56 5.01 -3.14
N ALA A 173 -24.98 3.99 -3.79
CA ALA A 173 -25.64 2.70 -4.03
C ALA A 173 -25.13 1.54 -3.15
N GLY A 174 -24.30 1.77 -2.12
CA GLY A 174 -23.72 0.69 -1.32
C GLY A 174 -23.26 1.04 0.07
#